data_AF-A0A2T7VEQ8-F1
#
_entry.id   AF-A0A2T7VEQ8-F1
#
_cell.length_a   1.000
_cell.length_b   1.000
_cell.length_c   1.000
_cell.angle_alpha   90.00
_cell.angle_beta   90.00
_cell.angle_gamma   90.00
#
_symmetry.space_group_name_H-M   'P 1'
#
loop_
_entity.id
_entity.type
_entity.pdbx_description
1 polymer ?
#
loop_
_entity_poly.entity_id
_entity_poly.type
_entity_poly.pdbx_seq_one_letter_code
_entity_poly.pdbx_strand_id
1 'polypeptide(L)'
;MRPPLDPRTRIARKARRCRLAGLLFLAIAALAAATIPLAGLWPAPRVHCGEQGCSRTSAPAELFDTEDAARLSRSPTDLRRLDAYVARGSVRLALAGIELIDVGPFAVLMAAVGLALRRLGGPPTDAFARALPWLRRATIAAILWAIAQPLSDALRQMLLYRGTSWGPHWILPLNVNAIVPPLLLAIAAYATVGALESGLQAQRDLDDFV
;
A
#
# COMPACT_ATOMS: atom_id res chain seq x y z
N MET A 1 7.77 37.80 -22.61
CA MET A 1 6.50 37.80 -21.86
C MET A 1 5.58 36.75 -22.48
N ARG A 2 5.17 35.72 -21.75
CA ARG A 2 4.24 34.70 -22.29
C ARG A 2 2.81 35.28 -22.26
N PRO A 3 2.05 35.22 -23.36
CA PRO A 3 0.69 35.73 -23.38
C PRO A 3 -0.19 34.98 -22.36
N PRO A 4 -1.15 35.66 -21.71
CA PRO A 4 -2.06 35.02 -20.77
C PRO A 4 -2.91 33.98 -21.52
N LEU A 5 -2.78 32.72 -21.10
CA LEU A 5 -3.55 31.62 -21.64
C LEU A 5 -5.05 31.82 -21.35
N ASP A 6 -5.86 31.68 -22.40
CA ASP A 6 -7.32 31.70 -22.44
C ASP A 6 -7.91 30.81 -21.32
N PRO A 7 -8.90 31.27 -20.51
CA PRO A 7 -9.38 30.54 -19.31
C PRO A 7 -9.79 29.09 -19.59
N ARG A 8 -10.36 28.82 -20.76
CA ARG A 8 -10.75 27.47 -21.21
C ARG A 8 -9.56 26.52 -21.32
N THR A 9 -8.40 27.02 -21.78
CA THR A 9 -7.18 26.22 -21.92
C THR A 9 -6.56 25.87 -20.57
N ARG A 10 -6.69 26.75 -19.55
CA ARG A 10 -6.19 26.47 -18.19
C ARG A 10 -7.01 25.36 -17.51
N ILE A 11 -8.33 25.40 -17.63
CA ILE A 11 -9.24 24.39 -17.08
C ILE A 11 -8.96 23.03 -17.73
N ALA A 12 -8.84 22.99 -19.07
CA ALA A 12 -8.51 21.77 -19.80
C ALA A 12 -7.13 21.19 -19.41
N ARG A 13 -6.10 22.03 -19.21
CA ARG A 13 -4.78 21.57 -18.76
C ARG A 13 -4.80 21.00 -17.34
N LYS A 14 -5.54 21.65 -16.43
CA LYS A 14 -5.69 21.21 -15.03
C LYS A 14 -6.43 19.87 -14.97
N ALA A 15 -7.51 19.73 -15.72
CA ALA A 15 -8.25 18.47 -15.86
C ALA A 15 -7.37 17.34 -16.43
N ARG A 16 -6.54 17.63 -17.44
CA ARG A 16 -5.60 16.65 -18.02
C ARG A 16 -4.56 16.18 -17.00
N ARG A 17 -3.99 17.10 -16.20
CA ARG A 17 -3.04 16.76 -15.12
C ARG A 17 -3.69 15.90 -14.04
N CYS A 18 -4.91 16.21 -13.61
CA CYS A 18 -5.65 15.39 -12.64
C CYS A 18 -5.91 13.96 -13.17
N ARG A 19 -6.26 13.80 -14.46
CA ARG A 19 -6.42 12.47 -15.07
C ARG A 19 -5.11 11.69 -15.12
N LEU A 20 -4.00 12.35 -15.44
CA LEU A 20 -2.69 11.72 -15.58
C LEU A 20 -2.13 11.29 -14.21
N ALA A 21 -2.28 12.16 -13.20
CA ALA A 21 -2.00 11.80 -11.81
C ALA A 21 -2.88 10.62 -11.35
N GLY A 22 -4.19 10.66 -11.66
CA GLY A 22 -5.11 9.57 -11.30
C GLY A 22 -4.74 8.22 -11.94
N LEU A 23 -4.26 8.23 -13.20
CA LEU A 23 -3.73 7.03 -13.86
C LEU A 23 -2.46 6.50 -13.19
N LEU A 24 -1.56 7.38 -12.77
CA LEU A 24 -0.35 7.00 -12.06
C LEU A 24 -0.67 6.31 -10.72
N PHE A 25 -1.60 6.86 -9.94
CA PHE A 25 -2.07 6.24 -8.69
C PHE A 25 -2.73 4.88 -8.92
N LEU A 26 -3.52 4.74 -10.00
CA LEU A 26 -4.12 3.44 -10.36
C LEU A 26 -3.08 2.42 -10.83
N ALA A 27 -2.05 2.85 -11.55
CA ALA A 27 -0.95 1.98 -11.95
C ALA A 27 -0.18 1.46 -10.73
N ILE A 28 0.09 2.34 -9.75
CA ILE A 28 0.72 1.93 -8.49
C ILE A 28 -0.19 0.97 -7.71
N ALA A 29 -1.50 1.23 -7.66
CA ALA A 29 -2.44 0.31 -7.02
C ALA A 29 -2.45 -1.08 -7.67
N ALA A 30 -2.39 -1.14 -9.01
CA ALA A 30 -2.32 -2.40 -9.74
C ALA A 30 -1.00 -3.14 -9.50
N LEU A 31 0.13 -2.43 -9.47
CA LEU A 31 1.44 -2.99 -9.16
C LEU A 31 1.47 -3.55 -7.72
N ALA A 32 0.94 -2.80 -6.76
CA ALA A 32 0.81 -3.23 -5.38
C ALA A 32 -0.10 -4.47 -5.25
N ALA A 33 -1.27 -4.48 -5.90
CA ALA A 33 -2.16 -5.63 -5.87
C ALA A 33 -1.53 -6.89 -6.52
N ALA A 34 -0.63 -6.72 -7.49
CA ALA A 34 0.09 -7.82 -8.11
C ALA A 34 1.12 -8.48 -7.17
N THR A 35 1.59 -7.79 -6.12
CA THR A 35 2.53 -8.40 -5.15
C THR A 35 1.86 -9.47 -4.28
N ILE A 36 0.55 -9.38 -4.07
CA ILE A 36 -0.22 -10.32 -3.23
C ILE A 36 -0.10 -11.78 -3.73
N PRO A 37 -0.43 -12.12 -4.99
CA PRO A 37 -0.21 -13.48 -5.48
C PRO A 37 1.29 -13.82 -5.59
N LEU A 38 2.16 -12.85 -5.87
CA LEU A 38 3.60 -13.07 -5.96
C LEU A 38 4.21 -13.50 -4.60
N ALA A 39 3.73 -12.96 -3.48
CA ALA A 39 4.20 -13.34 -2.15
C ALA A 39 3.91 -14.82 -1.81
N GLY A 40 2.82 -15.38 -2.34
CA GLY A 40 2.50 -16.81 -2.20
C GLY A 40 3.25 -17.70 -3.19
N LEU A 41 3.49 -17.23 -4.41
CA LEU A 41 4.19 -17.98 -5.47
C LEU A 41 5.71 -17.98 -5.28
N TRP A 42 6.28 -16.84 -4.88
CA TRP A 42 7.71 -16.60 -4.71
C TRP A 42 8.00 -15.75 -3.46
N PRO A 43 8.13 -16.39 -2.29
CA PRO A 43 8.54 -15.68 -1.07
C PRO A 43 10.00 -15.25 -1.18
N ALA A 44 10.26 -13.94 -1.08
CA ALA A 44 11.58 -13.29 -1.19
C ALA A 44 12.38 -13.70 -2.45
N PRO A 45 11.98 -13.23 -3.65
CA PRO A 45 12.63 -13.59 -4.89
C PRO A 45 14.03 -12.98 -4.98
N ARG A 46 15.05 -13.83 -5.10
CA ARG A 46 16.40 -13.42 -5.49
C ARG A 46 16.68 -13.81 -6.93
N VAL A 47 17.33 -12.89 -7.64
CA VAL A 47 17.89 -13.13 -8.96
C VAL A 47 19.40 -13.16 -8.78
N HIS A 48 19.99 -14.34 -8.90
CA HIS A 48 21.44 -14.48 -8.92
C HIS A 48 21.88 -14.68 -10.36
N CYS A 49 22.53 -13.66 -10.94
CA CYS A 49 23.13 -13.73 -12.26
C CYS A 49 24.63 -13.97 -12.13
N GLY A 50 25.07 -15.14 -12.55
CA GLY A 50 26.49 -15.48 -12.71
C GLY A 50 26.83 -15.70 -14.18
N GLU A 51 28.06 -16.14 -14.45
CA GLU A 51 28.54 -16.35 -15.83
C GLU A 51 27.77 -17.43 -16.60
N GLN A 52 27.07 -18.33 -15.89
CA GLN A 52 26.25 -19.40 -16.46
C GLN A 52 24.77 -19.02 -16.62
N GLY A 53 24.42 -17.75 -16.38
CA GLY A 53 23.06 -17.23 -16.53
C GLY A 53 22.41 -16.80 -15.22
N CYS A 54 21.17 -16.32 -15.31
CA CYS A 54 20.38 -15.87 -14.18
C CYS A 54 19.53 -17.00 -13.61
N SER A 55 19.83 -17.41 -12.38
CA SER A 55 18.99 -18.30 -11.59
C SER A 55 18.05 -17.47 -10.70
N ARG A 56 16.78 -17.88 -10.63
CA ARG A 56 15.82 -17.33 -9.66
C ARG A 56 15.72 -18.29 -8.49
N THR A 57 16.04 -17.82 -7.30
CA THR A 57 15.93 -18.58 -6.05
C THR A 57 15.05 -17.82 -5.06
N SER A 58 14.38 -18.54 -4.15
CA SER A 58 13.68 -17.94 -3.02
C SER A 58 14.63 -17.87 -1.83
N ALA A 59 14.73 -16.72 -1.17
CA ALA A 59 15.54 -16.54 0.04
C ALA A 59 14.65 -16.19 1.24
N PRO A 60 13.87 -17.14 1.78
CA PRO A 60 12.91 -16.85 2.84
C PRO A 60 13.56 -16.38 4.15
N ALA A 61 14.88 -16.54 4.32
CA ALA A 61 15.64 -15.97 5.42
C ALA A 61 15.63 -14.42 5.43
N GLU A 62 15.41 -13.76 4.28
CA GLU A 62 15.30 -12.29 4.19
C GLU A 62 13.95 -11.74 4.65
N LEU A 63 12.99 -12.61 4.93
CA LEU A 63 11.72 -12.21 5.54
C LEU A 63 11.84 -12.02 7.06
N PHE A 64 12.97 -12.39 7.65
CA PHE A 64 13.32 -12.11 9.05
C PHE A 64 14.02 -10.75 9.18
N ASP A 65 14.04 -10.20 10.39
CA ASP A 65 14.86 -9.03 10.69
C ASP A 65 16.35 -9.32 10.44
N THR A 66 17.12 -8.28 10.16
CA THR A 66 18.53 -8.33 9.76
C THR A 66 19.42 -9.17 10.67
N GLU A 67 19.20 -9.11 11.99
CA GLU A 67 19.94 -9.90 12.98
C GLU A 67 19.59 -11.40 12.90
N ASP A 68 18.31 -11.72 12.77
CA ASP A 68 17.81 -13.09 12.67
C ASP A 68 18.12 -13.72 11.31
N ALA A 69 18.06 -12.95 10.23
CA ALA A 69 18.51 -13.33 8.90
C ALA A 69 20.02 -13.67 8.90
N ALA A 70 20.83 -12.88 9.60
CA ALA A 70 22.26 -13.15 9.78
C ALA A 70 22.51 -14.40 10.64
N ARG A 71 21.65 -14.67 11.62
CA ARG A 71 21.73 -15.88 12.44
C ARG A 71 21.29 -17.14 11.66
N LEU A 72 20.27 -17.01 10.81
CA LEU A 72 19.78 -18.08 9.94
C LEU A 72 20.82 -18.44 8.87
N SER A 73 21.48 -17.44 8.28
CA SER A 73 22.52 -17.66 7.26
C SER A 73 23.73 -18.43 7.80
N ARG A 74 23.95 -18.42 9.12
CA ARG A 74 24.99 -19.21 9.80
C ARG A 74 24.56 -20.64 10.17
N SER A 75 23.28 -20.98 10.04
CA SER A 75 22.72 -22.32 10.36
C SER A 75 22.12 -22.99 9.12
N PRO A 76 22.90 -23.80 8.37
CA PRO A 76 22.43 -24.44 7.13
C PRO A 76 21.34 -25.50 7.36
N THR A 77 21.19 -26.02 8.58
CA THR A 77 20.12 -26.93 8.98
C THR A 77 18.79 -26.22 9.23
N ASP A 78 18.81 -25.02 9.82
CA ASP A 78 17.60 -24.22 10.03
C ASP A 78 17.08 -23.63 8.71
N LEU A 79 17.98 -23.23 7.81
CA LEU A 79 17.65 -22.81 6.45
C LEU A 79 16.88 -23.90 5.68
N ARG A 80 17.39 -25.15 5.68
CA ARG A 80 16.71 -26.26 5.00
C ARG A 80 15.33 -26.59 5.60
N ARG A 81 15.19 -26.46 6.91
CA ARG A 81 13.88 -26.65 7.58
C ARG A 81 12.90 -25.53 7.21
N LEU A 82 13.37 -24.29 7.17
CA LEU A 82 12.57 -23.14 6.76
C LEU A 82 12.11 -23.29 5.31
N ASP A 83 13.02 -23.64 4.38
CA ASP A 83 12.69 -23.87 2.97
C ASP A 83 11.63 -24.96 2.81
N ALA A 84 11.76 -26.09 3.52
CA ALA A 84 10.78 -27.17 3.50
C ALA A 84 9.42 -26.77 4.11
N TYR A 85 9.44 -25.88 5.11
CA TYR A 85 8.22 -25.36 5.73
C TYR A 85 7.49 -24.37 4.82
N VAL A 86 8.22 -23.43 4.20
CA VAL A 86 7.68 -22.42 3.28
C VAL A 86 7.25 -23.05 1.94
N ALA A 87 7.77 -24.21 1.58
CA ALA A 87 7.28 -24.98 0.43
C ALA A 87 5.84 -25.50 0.60
N ARG A 88 5.28 -25.53 1.83
CA ARG A 88 3.92 -26.01 2.07
C ARG A 88 2.88 -25.04 1.52
N GLY A 89 1.90 -25.57 0.80
CA GLY A 89 0.82 -24.77 0.20
C GLY A 89 0.06 -23.91 1.23
N SER A 90 -0.19 -24.43 2.42
CA SER A 90 -0.85 -23.68 3.51
C SER A 90 -0.03 -22.50 4.02
N VAL A 91 1.29 -22.62 4.08
CA VAL A 91 2.21 -21.55 4.50
C VAL A 91 2.31 -20.48 3.42
N ARG A 92 2.33 -20.88 2.13
CA ARG A 92 2.25 -19.95 1.00
C ARG A 92 0.95 -19.16 0.97
N LEU A 93 -0.18 -19.82 1.27
CA LEU A 93 -1.49 -19.19 1.35
C LEU A 93 -1.56 -18.22 2.55
N ALA A 94 -0.96 -18.60 3.69
CA ALA A 94 -0.84 -17.71 4.83
C ALA A 94 0.07 -16.50 4.53
N LEU A 95 1.21 -16.68 3.85
CA LEU A 95 2.09 -15.60 3.39
C LEU A 95 1.36 -14.64 2.43
N ALA A 96 0.60 -15.16 1.47
CA ALA A 96 -0.23 -14.35 0.59
C ALA A 96 -1.35 -13.61 1.35
N GLY A 97 -1.94 -14.24 2.36
CA GLY A 97 -2.93 -13.61 3.24
C GLY A 97 -2.34 -12.48 4.08
N ILE A 98 -1.13 -12.67 4.60
CA ILE A 98 -0.41 -11.63 5.35
C ILE A 98 -0.03 -10.47 4.43
N GLU A 99 0.47 -10.76 3.22
CA GLU A 99 0.74 -9.74 2.20
C GLU A 99 -0.53 -8.98 1.78
N LEU A 100 -1.68 -9.67 1.69
CA LEU A 100 -2.97 -9.04 1.42
C LEU A 100 -3.37 -8.07 2.55
N ILE A 101 -3.07 -8.40 3.80
CA ILE A 101 -3.35 -7.52 4.95
C ILE A 101 -2.43 -6.29 4.90
N ASP A 102 -1.15 -6.47 4.59
CA ASP A 102 -0.17 -5.37 4.52
C ASP A 102 -0.43 -4.44 3.32
N VAL A 103 -0.49 -5.01 2.12
CA VAL A 103 -0.52 -4.26 0.85
C VAL A 103 -1.95 -3.95 0.38
N GLY A 104 -2.95 -4.72 0.81
CA GLY A 104 -4.35 -4.55 0.40
C GLY A 104 -4.90 -3.16 0.72
N PRO A 105 -4.81 -2.68 1.98
CA PRO A 105 -5.24 -1.34 2.35
C PRO A 105 -4.53 -0.23 1.56
N PHE A 106 -3.23 -0.40 1.29
CA PHE A 106 -2.46 0.52 0.46
C PHE A 106 -2.95 0.55 -0.99
N ALA A 107 -3.21 -0.61 -1.60
CA ALA A 107 -3.75 -0.70 -2.95
C ALA A 107 -5.13 -0.03 -3.05
N VAL A 108 -6.00 -0.24 -2.05
CA VAL A 108 -7.32 0.41 -1.96
C VAL A 108 -7.18 1.92 -1.83
N LEU A 109 -6.26 2.40 -1.00
CA LEU A 109 -5.95 3.82 -0.84
C LEU A 109 -5.55 4.45 -2.18
N MET A 110 -4.56 3.86 -2.86
CA MET A 110 -4.05 4.38 -4.14
C MET A 110 -5.14 4.33 -5.22
N ALA A 111 -5.95 3.27 -5.25
CA ALA A 111 -7.08 3.17 -6.19
C ALA A 111 -8.14 4.23 -5.93
N ALA A 112 -8.47 4.48 -4.66
CA ALA A 112 -9.45 5.48 -4.26
C ALA A 112 -8.99 6.91 -4.59
N VAL A 113 -7.72 7.23 -4.33
CA VAL A 113 -7.11 8.51 -4.73
C VAL A 113 -7.09 8.65 -6.26
N GLY A 114 -6.69 7.60 -6.97
CA GLY A 114 -6.64 7.60 -8.43
C GLY A 114 -8.01 7.83 -9.08
N LEU A 115 -9.06 7.21 -8.52
CA LEU A 115 -10.45 7.39 -8.94
C LEU A 115 -10.97 8.80 -8.60
N ALA A 116 -10.67 9.33 -7.42
CA ALA A 116 -11.02 10.70 -7.04
C ALA A 116 -10.42 11.72 -8.02
N LEU A 117 -9.13 11.58 -8.36
CA LEU A 117 -8.44 12.46 -9.30
C LEU A 117 -8.97 12.35 -10.74
N ARG A 118 -9.33 11.14 -11.20
CA ARG A 118 -10.00 10.98 -12.51
C ARG A 118 -11.38 11.63 -12.54
N ARG A 119 -12.14 11.54 -11.45
CA ARG A 119 -13.47 12.16 -11.32
C ARG A 119 -13.38 13.70 -11.28
N LEU A 120 -12.38 14.25 -10.59
CA LEU A 120 -12.04 15.69 -10.59
C LEU A 120 -11.64 16.22 -11.96
N GLY A 121 -11.06 15.38 -12.83
CA GLY A 121 -10.78 15.71 -14.22
C GLY A 121 -11.99 15.55 -15.17
N GLY A 122 -13.19 15.26 -14.67
CA GLY A 122 -14.43 15.08 -15.42
C GLY A 122 -15.16 16.39 -15.76
N PRO A 123 -16.40 16.32 -16.28
CA PRO A 123 -17.23 17.49 -16.57
C PRO A 123 -17.45 18.35 -15.31
N PRO A 124 -17.34 19.69 -15.40
CA PRO A 124 -17.20 20.58 -14.26
C PRO A 124 -18.43 20.67 -13.33
N THR A 125 -19.62 20.34 -13.82
CA THR A 125 -20.87 20.48 -13.05
C THR A 125 -20.97 19.56 -11.83
N ASP A 126 -20.36 18.36 -11.87
CA ASP A 126 -20.47 17.36 -10.78
C ASP A 126 -19.14 16.67 -10.44
N ALA A 127 -18.01 17.25 -10.84
CA ALA A 127 -16.70 16.61 -10.68
C ALA A 127 -16.33 16.43 -9.19
N PHE A 128 -16.66 17.42 -8.35
CA PHE A 128 -16.29 17.43 -6.94
C PHE A 128 -17.18 16.54 -6.08
N ALA A 129 -18.51 16.61 -6.28
CA ALA A 129 -19.48 15.75 -5.59
C ALA A 129 -19.21 14.26 -5.84
N ARG A 130 -18.73 13.90 -7.04
CA ARG A 130 -18.37 12.52 -7.38
C ARG A 130 -16.99 12.07 -6.85
N ALA A 131 -16.13 12.99 -6.43
CA ALA A 131 -14.79 12.67 -5.91
C ALA A 131 -14.76 12.50 -4.38
N LEU A 132 -15.63 13.23 -3.68
CA LEU A 132 -15.80 13.20 -2.21
C LEU A 132 -15.86 11.78 -1.60
N PRO A 133 -16.74 10.86 -2.06
CA PRO A 133 -16.84 9.53 -1.44
C PRO A 133 -15.57 8.69 -1.64
N TRP A 134 -14.80 8.95 -2.71
CA TRP A 134 -13.53 8.27 -2.94
C TRP A 134 -12.43 8.81 -2.04
N LEU A 135 -12.42 10.11 -1.75
CA LEU A 135 -11.51 10.70 -0.76
C LEU A 135 -11.78 10.14 0.64
N ARG A 136 -13.04 9.99 1.03
CA ARG A 136 -13.41 9.35 2.31
C ARG A 136 -12.98 7.88 2.39
N ARG A 137 -13.09 7.13 1.28
CA ARG A 137 -12.58 5.75 1.23
C ARG A 137 -11.07 5.70 1.33
N ALA A 138 -10.36 6.65 0.71
CA ALA A 138 -8.91 6.73 0.79
C ALA A 138 -8.43 7.00 2.23
N THR A 139 -9.09 7.89 2.97
CA THR A 139 -8.69 8.18 4.37
C THR A 139 -8.96 7.00 5.30
N ILE A 140 -10.08 6.29 5.15
CA ILE A 140 -10.34 5.04 5.88
C ILE A 140 -9.28 3.98 5.54
N ALA A 141 -8.94 3.83 4.26
CA ALA A 141 -7.91 2.90 3.82
C ALA A 141 -6.51 3.26 4.38
N ALA A 142 -6.20 4.55 4.52
CA ALA A 142 -4.95 5.03 5.12
C ALA A 142 -4.84 4.61 6.59
N ILE A 143 -5.93 4.76 7.35
CA ILE A 143 -5.98 4.37 8.77
C ILE A 143 -5.83 2.86 8.89
N LEU A 144 -6.57 2.10 8.07
CA LEU A 144 -6.46 0.64 8.04
C LEU A 144 -5.04 0.19 7.68
N TRP A 145 -4.39 0.85 6.73
CA TRP A 145 -3.02 0.55 6.33
C TRP A 145 -2.01 0.79 7.46
N ALA A 146 -2.13 1.91 8.18
CA ALA A 146 -1.24 2.22 9.31
C ALA A 146 -1.33 1.20 10.47
N ILE A 147 -2.50 0.56 10.64
CA ILE A 147 -2.70 -0.52 11.60
C ILE A 147 -2.26 -1.88 11.04
N ALA A 148 -2.42 -2.08 9.73
CA ALA A 148 -2.11 -3.35 9.08
C ALA A 148 -0.62 -3.68 9.12
N GLN A 149 0.26 -2.71 8.89
CA GLN A 149 1.72 -2.93 8.87
C GLN A 149 2.29 -3.62 10.13
N PRO A 150 2.08 -3.09 11.36
CA PRO A 150 2.61 -3.74 12.56
C PRO A 150 1.96 -5.12 12.80
N LEU A 151 0.72 -5.30 12.36
CA LEU A 151 0.02 -6.58 12.49
C LEU A 151 0.57 -7.62 11.52
N SER A 152 0.80 -7.26 10.26
CA SER A 152 1.36 -8.16 9.25
C SER A 152 2.79 -8.58 9.58
N ASP A 153 3.62 -7.67 10.11
CA ASP A 153 4.98 -7.99 10.54
C ASP A 153 4.98 -9.00 11.69
N ALA A 154 4.13 -8.79 12.70
CA ALA A 154 3.98 -9.72 13.82
C ALA A 154 3.49 -11.10 13.35
N LEU A 155 2.49 -11.14 12.46
CA LEU A 155 1.98 -12.40 11.88
C LEU A 155 3.02 -13.11 11.02
N ARG A 156 3.80 -12.38 10.21
CA ARG A 156 4.87 -12.93 9.36
C ARG A 156 5.96 -13.55 10.22
N GLN A 157 6.42 -12.85 11.26
CA GLN A 157 7.40 -13.39 12.20
C GLN A 157 6.86 -14.63 12.93
N MET A 158 5.63 -14.59 13.43
CA MET A 158 5.00 -15.73 14.11
C MET A 158 4.88 -16.97 13.21
N LEU A 159 4.54 -16.77 11.93
CA LEU A 159 4.42 -17.85 10.95
C LEU A 159 5.79 -18.45 10.61
N LEU A 160 6.81 -17.61 10.42
CA LEU A 160 8.15 -18.03 10.00
C LEU A 160 8.94 -18.67 11.15
N TYR A 161 8.76 -18.22 12.40
CA TYR A 161 9.40 -18.82 13.57
C TYR A 161 8.95 -20.26 13.87
N ARG A 162 7.75 -20.66 13.43
CA ARG A 162 7.35 -22.08 13.43
C ARG A 162 8.19 -22.97 12.52
N GLY A 163 8.88 -22.39 11.54
CA GLY A 163 9.76 -23.09 10.61
C GLY A 163 11.19 -23.29 11.10
N THR A 164 11.59 -22.68 12.23
CA THR A 164 12.96 -22.73 12.76
C THR A 164 13.04 -23.58 14.04
N SER A 165 14.23 -24.04 14.41
CA SER A 165 14.44 -24.81 15.66
C SER A 165 14.32 -23.97 16.94
N TRP A 166 14.15 -22.66 16.80
CA TRP A 166 14.22 -21.68 17.89
C TRP A 166 12.88 -21.50 18.64
N GLY A 167 11.81 -22.21 18.22
CA GLY A 167 10.49 -22.19 18.87
C GLY A 167 9.69 -20.90 18.62
N PRO A 168 8.47 -20.75 19.15
CA PRO A 168 7.68 -19.53 19.00
C PRO A 168 8.20 -18.42 19.93
N HIS A 169 8.71 -17.32 19.37
CA HIS A 169 9.08 -16.11 20.12
C HIS A 169 8.12 -14.97 19.76
N TRP A 170 7.69 -14.26 20.79
CA TRP A 170 6.80 -13.11 20.68
C TRP A 170 7.65 -11.85 20.55
N ILE A 171 7.85 -11.40 19.32
CA ILE A 171 8.45 -10.09 19.05
C ILE A 171 7.33 -9.25 18.45
N LEU A 172 6.88 -8.21 19.17
CA LEU A 172 6.08 -7.14 18.58
C LEU A 172 7.05 -6.00 18.30
N PRO A 173 7.63 -5.90 17.08
CA PRO A 173 8.44 -4.76 16.71
C PRO A 173 7.52 -3.54 16.54
N LEU A 174 7.19 -2.88 17.65
CA LEU A 174 6.47 -1.61 17.66
C LEU A 174 7.44 -0.50 17.26
N ASN A 175 7.67 -0.35 15.95
CA ASN A 175 8.43 0.79 15.44
C ASN A 175 7.54 2.03 15.41
N VAL A 176 7.56 2.79 16.50
CA VAL A 176 6.75 4.02 16.68
C VAL A 176 7.02 5.05 15.57
N ASN A 177 8.25 5.12 15.06
CA ASN A 177 8.63 6.04 13.98
C ASN A 177 8.07 5.63 12.61
N ALA A 178 7.76 4.35 12.41
CA ALA A 178 7.09 3.89 11.20
C ALA A 178 5.56 4.12 11.26
N ILE A 179 4.98 4.17 12.46
CA ILE A 179 3.52 4.24 12.67
C ILE A 179 3.02 5.68 12.80
N VAL A 180 3.70 6.51 13.58
CA VAL A 180 3.18 7.84 13.97
C VAL A 180 3.05 8.81 12.77
N PRO A 181 4.07 8.98 11.90
CA PRO A 181 3.98 9.92 10.78
C PRO A 181 2.85 9.61 9.78
N PRO A 182 2.68 8.38 9.25
CA PRO A 182 1.60 8.10 8.31
C PRO A 182 0.22 8.20 8.96
N LEU A 183 0.10 7.88 10.25
CA LEU A 183 -1.16 7.95 10.99
C LEU A 183 -1.57 9.42 11.23
N LEU A 184 -0.63 10.30 11.59
CA LEU A 184 -0.87 11.74 11.66
C LEU A 184 -1.26 12.33 10.29
N LEU A 185 -0.57 11.92 9.22
CA LEU A 185 -0.88 12.37 7.86
C LEU A 185 -2.28 11.91 7.43
N ALA A 186 -2.66 10.67 7.76
CA ALA A 186 -3.98 10.12 7.48
C ALA A 186 -5.10 10.87 8.22
N ILE A 187 -4.88 11.20 9.50
CA ILE A 187 -5.82 11.97 10.32
C ILE A 187 -5.94 13.40 9.79
N ALA A 188 -4.83 14.04 9.43
CA ALA A 188 -4.84 15.37 8.83
C ALA A 188 -5.58 15.39 7.48
N ALA A 189 -5.35 14.37 6.63
CA ALA A 189 -6.09 14.19 5.38
C ALA A 189 -7.59 13.98 5.64
N TYR A 190 -7.95 13.20 6.65
CA TYR A 190 -9.36 13.01 7.05
C TYR A 190 -10.02 14.31 7.50
N ALA A 191 -9.34 15.08 8.36
CA ALA A 191 -9.84 16.36 8.86
C ALA A 191 -10.02 17.38 7.73
N THR A 192 -9.05 17.49 6.81
CA THR A 192 -9.15 18.39 5.65
C THR A 192 -10.27 18.02 4.69
N VAL A 193 -10.54 16.73 4.48
CA VAL A 193 -11.70 16.28 3.70
C VAL A 193 -12.99 16.74 4.38
N GLY A 194 -13.15 16.50 5.69
CA GLY A 194 -14.33 16.95 6.44
C GLY A 194 -14.56 18.47 6.37
N ALA A 195 -13.48 19.26 6.45
CA ALA A 195 -13.55 20.71 6.30
C ALA A 195 -14.05 21.11 4.90
N LEU A 196 -13.58 20.45 3.84
CA LEU A 196 -14.03 20.69 2.46
C LEU A 196 -15.50 20.32 2.26
N GLU A 197 -15.99 19.23 2.87
CA GLU A 197 -17.41 18.85 2.83
C GLU A 197 -18.28 19.95 3.45
N SER A 198 -17.91 20.43 4.65
CA SER A 198 -18.65 21.49 5.34
C SER A 198 -18.68 22.81 4.57
N GLY A 199 -17.58 23.19 3.92
CA GLY A 199 -17.51 24.41 3.11
C GLY A 199 -18.34 24.35 1.83
N LEU A 200 -18.40 23.18 1.17
CA LEU A 200 -19.24 22.98 -0.01
C LEU A 200 -20.72 22.94 0.32
N GLN A 201 -21.07 22.38 1.48
CA GLN A 201 -22.44 22.37 1.96
C GLN A 201 -22.91 23.79 2.29
N ALA A 202 -22.07 24.59 2.96
CA ALA A 202 -22.35 26.00 3.19
C ALA A 202 -22.52 26.80 1.88
N GLN A 203 -21.71 26.53 0.85
CA GLN A 203 -21.89 27.17 -0.47
C GLN A 203 -23.20 26.79 -1.16
N ARG A 204 -23.59 25.52 -1.10
CA ARG A 204 -24.87 25.08 -1.68
C ARG A 204 -26.06 25.68 -0.97
N ASP A 205 -26.03 25.73 0.36
CA ASP A 205 -27.10 26.36 1.13
C ASP A 205 -27.23 27.84 0.74
N LEU A 206 -26.11 28.57 0.58
CA LEU A 206 -26.08 29.96 0.11
C LEU A 206 -26.62 30.15 -1.33
N ASP A 207 -26.31 29.23 -2.25
CA ASP A 207 -26.80 29.27 -3.63
C ASP A 207 -28.30 28.93 -3.74
N ASP A 208 -28.85 28.12 -2.82
CA ASP A 208 -30.31 27.83 -2.76
C ASP A 208 -31.13 28.99 -2.15
N PHE A 209 -30.48 29.93 -1.46
CA PHE A 209 -31.13 31.11 -0.87
C PHE A 209 -31.25 32.33 -1.81
N VAL A 210 -30.52 32.38 -2.93
CA VAL A 210 -30.48 33.52 -3.89
C VAL A 210 -31.25 33.20 -5.16
#